data_AF-A0A534HXK0-F1
#
_entry.id   AF-A0A534HXK0-F1
#
_cell.length_a   1.000
_cell.length_b   1.000
_cell.length_c   1.000
_cell.angle_alpha   90.00
_cell.angle_beta   90.00
_cell.angle_gamma   90.00
#
_symmetry.space_group_name_H-M   'P 1'
#
loop_
_entity.id
_entity.type
_entity.pdbx_description
1 polymer ?
#
loop_
_entity_poly.entity_id
_entity_poly.type
_entity_poly.pdbx_seq_one_letter_code
_entity_poly.pdbx_strand_id
1 'polypeptide(L)' 'MESVEDVKRRHEARIMKVRGVVGVGIGQKDGKETIRIYVQEDLPKIRTKLPESLDDIPVEIVVTGSFRAL' A
#
# COMPACT_ATOMS: atom_id res chain seq x y z
N MET A 1 -6.01 -20.87 -2.08
CA MET A 1 -5.15 -19.78 -1.58
C MET A 1 -5.40 -18.61 -2.48
N GLU A 2 -5.83 -17.49 -1.91
CA GLU A 2 -5.97 -16.24 -2.66
C GLU A 2 -4.56 -15.65 -2.88
N SER A 3 -4.26 -15.17 -4.09
CA SER A 3 -2.93 -14.60 -4.35
C SER A 3 -2.82 -13.19 -3.79
N VAL A 4 -1.60 -12.71 -3.59
CA VAL A 4 -1.35 -11.33 -3.16
C VAL A 4 -1.88 -10.31 -4.18
N GLU A 5 -1.97 -10.71 -5.44
CA GLU A 5 -2.54 -9.90 -6.52
C GLU A 5 -4.04 -9.73 -6.39
N ASP A 6 -4.75 -10.79 -5.99
CA ASP A 6 -6.19 -10.75 -5.74
C ASP A 6 -6.50 -9.88 -4.52
N VAL A 7 -5.74 -10.04 -3.42
CA VAL A 7 -5.86 -9.20 -2.23
C VAL A 7 -5.58 -7.73 -2.56
N LYS A 8 -4.50 -7.44 -3.30
CA LYS A 8 -4.22 -6.09 -3.79
C LYS A 8 -5.42 -5.55 -4.57
N ARG A 9 -5.89 -6.27 -5.59
CA ARG A 9 -6.96 -5.81 -6.49
C ARG A 9 -8.25 -5.49 -5.73
N ARG A 10 -8.61 -6.31 -4.74
CA ARG A 10 -9.79 -6.11 -3.89
C ARG A 10 -9.71 -4.83 -3.06
N HIS A 11 -8.54 -4.51 -2.52
CA HIS A 11 -8.37 -3.38 -1.59
C HIS A 11 -7.88 -2.09 -2.25
N GLU A 12 -7.27 -2.16 -3.43
CA GLU A 12 -6.64 -1.06 -4.13
C GLU A 12 -7.57 0.16 -4.26
N ALA A 13 -8.79 -0.03 -4.76
CA ALA A 13 -9.75 1.06 -4.94
C ALA A 13 -10.14 1.76 -3.62
N ARG A 14 -10.11 1.05 -2.49
CA ARG A 14 -10.39 1.64 -1.16
C ARG A 14 -9.17 2.37 -0.62
N ILE A 15 -7.98 1.80 -0.78
CA ILE A 15 -6.72 2.39 -0.31
C ILE A 15 -6.39 3.66 -1.10
N MET A 16 -6.59 3.67 -2.41
CA MET A 16 -6.39 4.84 -3.27
C MET A 16 -7.30 6.03 -2.92
N LYS A 17 -8.39 5.82 -2.15
CA LYS A 17 -9.24 6.91 -1.64
C LYS A 17 -8.66 7.60 -0.40
N VAL A 18 -7.65 7.02 0.24
CA VAL A 18 -6.99 7.64 1.40
C VAL A 18 -6.15 8.81 0.91
N ARG A 19 -6.48 10.01 1.36
CA ARG A 19 -5.74 11.23 1.01
C ARG A 19 -4.26 11.07 1.38
N GLY A 20 -3.39 11.25 0.39
CA GLY A 20 -1.94 11.12 0.52
C GLY A 20 -1.38 9.79 0.02
N VAL A 21 -2.23 8.79 -0.27
CA VAL A 21 -1.83 7.60 -1.03
C VAL A 21 -1.72 7.98 -2.50
N VAL A 22 -0.64 7.54 -3.13
CA VAL A 22 -0.33 7.78 -4.53
C VAL A 22 -0.19 6.49 -5.35
N GLY A 23 -0.18 5.32 -4.69
CA GLY A 23 -0.18 4.02 -5.36
C GLY A 23 -0.27 2.84 -4.42
N VAL A 24 -0.62 1.67 -4.97
CA VAL A 24 -0.56 0.37 -4.27
C VAL A 24 0.20 -0.61 -5.16
N GLY A 25 1.14 -1.36 -4.60
CA GLY A 25 1.94 -2.34 -5.31
C GLY A 25 2.15 -3.61 -4.50
N ILE A 26 2.82 -4.57 -5.13
CA ILE A 26 3.28 -5.80 -4.49
C ILE A 26 4.80 -5.70 -4.38
N GLY A 27 5.32 -6.06 -3.22
CA GLY A 27 6.74 -6.14 -2.96
C GLY A 27 7.11 -7.45 -2.29
N GLN A 28 8.40 -7.60 -2.01
CA GLN A 28 8.89 -8.64 -1.11
C GLN A 28 9.70 -8.01 0.01
N LYS A 29 9.53 -8.56 1.22
CA LYS A 29 10.30 -8.22 2.40
C LYS A 29 10.62 -9.51 3.16
N ASP A 30 11.90 -9.74 3.44
CA ASP A 30 12.39 -10.94 4.13
C ASP A 30 11.91 -12.26 3.49
N GLY A 31 11.84 -12.29 2.15
CA GLY A 31 11.39 -13.47 1.39
C GLY A 31 9.88 -13.73 1.41
N LYS A 32 9.09 -12.82 1.99
CA LYS A 32 7.63 -12.86 2.00
C LYS A 32 7.05 -11.77 1.12
N GLU A 33 5.95 -12.09 0.43
CA GLU A 33 5.19 -11.10 -0.30
C GLU A 33 4.53 -10.09 0.65
N THR A 34 4.53 -8.82 0.26
CA THR A 34 3.97 -7.72 1.04
C THR A 34 3.21 -6.78 0.12
N ILE A 35 2.20 -6.11 0.66
CA ILE A 35 1.49 -5.05 -0.05
C ILE A 35 2.16 -3.72 0.26
N ARG A 36 2.67 -3.05 -0.76
CA ARG A 36 3.28 -1.73 -0.63
C ARG A 36 2.25 -0.64 -0.86
N ILE A 37 2.10 0.27 0.09
CA ILE A 37 1.29 1.47 -0.06
C ILE A 37 2.23 2.65 -0.22
N TYR A 38 2.19 3.26 -1.40
CA TYR A 38 3.01 4.41 -1.73
C TYR A 38 2.29 5.68 -1.31
N VAL A 39 2.98 6.51 -0.53
CA VAL A 39 2.43 7.78 -0.02
C VAL A 39 3.30 8.96 -0.45
N GLN A 40 2.65 10.10 -0.66
CA GLN A 40 3.34 11.32 -1.06
C GLN A 40 4.29 11.83 0.03
N GLU A 41 3.86 11.77 1.29
CA GLU A 41 4.57 12.31 2.45
C GLU A 41 4.39 11.39 3.66
N ASP A 42 5.37 11.38 4.56
CA ASP A 42 5.29 10.62 5.82
C ASP A 42 4.51 11.41 6.89
N LEU A 43 3.19 11.39 6.79
CA LEU A 43 2.33 12.06 7.75
C LEU A 43 1.72 11.05 8.75
N PRO A 44 1.78 11.31 10.07
CA PRO A 44 1.18 10.44 11.08
C PRO A 44 -0.29 10.13 10.81
N LYS A 45 -1.05 11.13 10.33
CA LYS A 45 -2.48 11.00 9.99
C LYS A 45 -2.75 10.01 8.85
N ILE A 46 -1.79 9.79 7.95
CA ILE A 46 -1.91 8.80 6.87
C ILE A 46 -1.63 7.42 7.45
N ARG A 47 -0.55 7.26 8.23
CA ARG A 47 -0.20 5.98 8.87
C ARG A 47 -1.34 5.42 9.72
N THR A 48 -2.03 6.25 10.50
CA THR A 48 -3.18 5.81 11.33
C THR A 48 -4.39 5.37 10.51
N LYS A 49 -4.50 5.77 9.24
CA LYS A 49 -5.61 5.40 8.34
C LYS A 49 -5.32 4.18 7.48
N LEU A 50 -4.06 3.78 7.39
CA LEU A 50 -3.64 2.63 6.62
C LEU A 50 -3.56 1.41 7.53
N PRO A 51 -4.08 0.25 7.09
CA PRO A 51 -3.96 -0.96 7.87
C PRO A 51 -2.53 -1.48 7.85
N GLU A 52 -2.14 -2.20 8.90
CA GLU A 52 -0.83 -2.86 8.98
C GLU A 52 -0.79 -4.19 8.22
N SER A 53 -1.95 -4.75 7.87
CA SER A 53 -2.11 -5.95 7.05
C SER A 53 -3.42 -5.94 6.25
N LEU A 54 -3.47 -6.72 5.18
CA LEU A 54 -4.66 -6.95 4.35
C LEU A 54 -4.76 -8.44 4.08
N ASP A 55 -5.85 -9.08 4.51
CA ASP A 55 -6.07 -10.52 4.36
C ASP A 55 -4.81 -11.35 4.73
N ASP A 56 -4.26 -11.08 5.91
CA ASP A 56 -3.03 -11.69 6.47
C ASP A 56 -1.71 -11.40 5.74
N ILE A 57 -1.73 -10.56 4.69
CA ILE A 57 -0.53 -10.08 4.01
C ILE A 57 -0.05 -8.80 4.69
N PRO A 58 1.23 -8.71 5.10
CA PRO A 58 1.76 -7.50 5.72
C PRO A 58 1.70 -6.31 4.76
N VAL A 59 1.50 -5.12 5.32
CA VAL A 59 1.54 -3.86 4.58
C VAL A 59 2.83 -3.11 4.90
N GLU A 60 3.50 -2.63 3.85
CA GLU A 60 4.66 -1.76 3.94
C GLU A 60 4.31 -0.37 3.39
N ILE A 61 4.45 0.66 4.22
CA ILE A 61 4.25 2.05 3.78
C ILE A 61 5.57 2.58 3.21
N VAL A 62 5.54 3.04 1.97
CA VAL A 62 6.71 3.55 1.25
C VAL A 62 6.47 5.02 0.88
N VAL A 63 7.35 5.90 1.34
CA VAL A 63 7.27 7.33 1.04
C VAL A 63 7.98 7.59 -0.29
N THR A 64 7.25 8.00 -1.32
CA THR A 64 7.79 8.18 -2.67
C THR A 64 7.87 9.63 -3.12
N GLY A 65 7.22 10.55 -2.42
CA GLY A 65 6.94 11.87 -2.99
C GLY A 65 5.80 11.82 -4.02
N SER A 66 5.68 12.88 -4.81
CA SER A 66 4.65 13.02 -5.84
C SER A 66 5.03 12.22 -7.10
N PHE A 67 4.17 11.32 -7.57
CA PHE A 67 4.29 10.79 -8.93
C PHE A 67 3.89 11.86 -9.94
N ARG A 68 4.75 12.12 -10.93
CA ARG A 68 4.47 13.02 -12.05
C ARG A 68 4.58 12.20 -13.33
N ALA A 69 3.52 12.16 -14.13
CA ALA A 69 3.61 11.58 -15.47
C ALA A 69 4.59 12.44 -16.31
N LEU A 70 5.46 11.76 -17.05
CA LEU A 70 6.36 12.36 -18.05
C LEU A 70 5.63 12.50 -19.39
#